data_AF-A0A2A4IP09-F1
#
_entry.id   AF-A0A2A4IP09-F1
#
_cell.length_a   1.000
_cell.length_b   1.000
_cell.length_c   1.000
_cell.angle_alpha   90.00
_cell.angle_beta   90.00
_cell.angle_gamma   90.00
#
_symmetry.space_group_name_H-M   'P 1'
#
loop_
_entity.id
_entity.type
_entity.pdbx_description
1 polymer ?
#
loop_
_entity_poly.entity_id
_entity_poly.type
_entity_poly.pdbx_seq_one_letter_code
_entity_poly.pdbx_strand_id
1 'polypeptide(L)'
;MQLTKYISTTLLFSLVFVISCSETMPLKEYKDASTLREKAIRYDLQNYSKEQFDIAEANFSEAVILIDENKEPEKVKELLTTASNSYQTVLNEGLPQYAEVLKEETSLDRVYSKEIKAYRVDKDNYEFAELNYINALSALSTNDYEGAVSCFLNAKKYHHKAYFTTKIRYDESVKGIKEASEKIKQVDELEKTSAK
;
A
#
# COMPACT_ATOMS: atom_id res chain seq x y z
N MET A 1 -42.20 10.88 -51.28
CA MET A 1 -40.81 10.69 -50.80
C MET A 1 -40.86 9.57 -49.77
N GLN A 2 -40.61 8.32 -50.15
CA GLN A 2 -39.27 7.68 -50.20
C GLN A 2 -38.58 7.74 -48.83
N LEU A 3 -38.57 6.60 -48.12
CA LEU A 3 -37.42 5.70 -47.89
C LEU A 3 -36.50 6.31 -46.82
N THR A 4 -36.17 5.67 -45.70
CA THR A 4 -35.57 4.33 -45.53
C THR A 4 -35.57 4.05 -44.01
N LYS A 5 -36.13 2.93 -43.54
CA LYS A 5 -35.39 1.73 -43.06
C LYS A 5 -34.06 2.06 -42.36
N TYR A 6 -33.97 1.76 -41.06
CA TYR A 6 -33.00 0.80 -40.49
C TYR A 6 -33.40 0.51 -39.04
N ILE A 7 -34.17 -0.58 -38.88
CA ILE A 7 -34.28 -1.32 -37.63
C ILE A 7 -32.91 -1.96 -37.43
N SER A 8 -32.06 -1.34 -36.61
CA SER A 8 -30.77 -1.92 -36.24
C SER A 8 -31.03 -2.98 -35.18
N THR A 9 -31.26 -4.19 -35.68
CA THR A 9 -31.11 -5.45 -34.95
C THR A 9 -29.69 -5.56 -34.39
N THR A 10 -29.48 -5.13 -33.14
CA THR A 10 -28.35 -5.60 -32.36
C THR A 10 -28.74 -6.94 -31.75
N LEU A 11 -28.49 -7.97 -32.55
CA LEU A 11 -28.39 -9.36 -32.15
C LEU A 11 -27.29 -9.46 -31.08
N LEU A 12 -27.67 -9.33 -29.80
CA LEU A 12 -26.81 -9.73 -28.69
C LEU A 12 -26.68 -11.25 -28.76
N PHE A 13 -25.63 -11.70 -29.45
CA PHE A 13 -25.06 -13.02 -29.22
C PHE A 13 -24.54 -13.02 -27.78
N SER A 14 -25.43 -13.28 -26.83
CA SER A 14 -25.07 -13.87 -25.56
C SER A 14 -24.52 -15.26 -25.89
N LEU A 15 -23.23 -15.30 -26.26
CA LEU A 15 -22.42 -16.50 -26.17
C LEU A 15 -22.34 -16.83 -24.68
N VAL A 16 -23.36 -17.56 -24.22
CA VAL A 16 -23.24 -18.44 -23.08
C VAL A 16 -22.25 -19.51 -23.54
N PHE A 17 -20.95 -19.22 -23.39
CA PHE A 17 -19.94 -20.26 -23.33
C PHE A 17 -20.22 -21.01 -22.03
N VAL A 18 -21.15 -21.97 -22.11
CA VAL A 18 -21.13 -23.13 -21.23
C VAL A 18 -19.84 -23.86 -21.62
N ILE A 19 -18.72 -23.46 -21.03
CA ILE A 19 -17.49 -24.24 -21.08
C ILE A 19 -17.82 -25.53 -20.31
N SER A 20 -18.27 -26.53 -21.06
CA SER A 20 -18.32 -27.89 -20.57
C SER A 20 -16.89 -28.33 -20.22
N CYS A 21 -16.69 -28.66 -18.94
CA CYS A 21 -15.63 -29.50 -18.41
C CYS A 21 -14.17 -29.14 -18.79
N SER A 22 -13.51 -28.33 -17.95
CA SER A 22 -12.10 -28.59 -17.63
C SER A 22 -11.99 -28.86 -16.14
N GLU A 23 -12.08 -30.14 -15.79
CA GLU A 23 -11.84 -30.69 -14.46
C GLU A 23 -10.31 -30.84 -14.20
N THR A 24 -9.47 -29.98 -14.80
CA THR A 24 -8.02 -30.24 -14.91
C THR A 24 -7.11 -29.30 -14.12
N MET A 25 -7.57 -28.11 -13.72
CA MET A 25 -6.75 -27.19 -12.94
C MET A 25 -7.34 -27.01 -11.53
N PRO A 26 -6.57 -27.24 -10.45
CA PRO A 26 -6.99 -26.97 -9.07
C PRO A 26 -7.07 -25.46 -8.82
N LEU A 27 -8.09 -24.82 -9.40
CA LEU A 27 -8.30 -23.37 -9.45
C LEU A 27 -8.41 -22.74 -8.06
N LYS A 28 -9.01 -23.45 -7.11
CA LYS A 28 -9.15 -22.99 -5.73
C LYS A 28 -7.76 -22.86 -5.10
N GLU A 29 -7.00 -23.95 -5.11
CA GLU A 29 -5.66 -24.01 -4.54
C GLU A 29 -4.71 -23.00 -5.21
N TYR A 30 -4.83 -22.82 -6.53
CA TYR A 30 -4.06 -21.82 -7.26
C TYR A 30 -4.36 -20.40 -6.79
N LYS A 31 -5.65 -20.08 -6.65
CA LYS A 31 -6.10 -18.76 -6.17
C LYS A 31 -5.68 -18.50 -4.72
N ASP A 32 -5.82 -19.50 -3.86
CA ASP A 32 -5.44 -19.41 -2.45
C ASP A 32 -3.94 -19.17 -2.32
N ALA A 33 -3.10 -20.00 -2.98
CA ALA A 33 -1.65 -19.84 -2.99
C ALA A 33 -1.22 -18.48 -3.56
N SER A 34 -1.81 -18.05 -4.68
CA SER A 34 -1.51 -16.77 -5.32
C SER A 34 -1.84 -15.59 -4.40
N THR A 35 -2.99 -15.63 -3.71
CA THR A 35 -3.40 -14.58 -2.78
C THR A 35 -2.44 -14.48 -1.60
N LEU A 36 -2.04 -15.62 -1.03
CA LEU A 36 -1.11 -15.66 0.10
C LEU A 36 0.29 -15.17 -0.32
N ARG A 37 0.75 -15.58 -1.51
CA ARG A 37 1.99 -15.09 -2.13
C ARG A 37 2.00 -13.58 -2.28
N GLU A 38 0.93 -13.02 -2.87
CA GLU A 38 0.80 -11.57 -3.06
C GLU A 38 0.86 -10.82 -1.73
N LYS A 39 0.25 -11.35 -0.67
CA LYS A 39 0.32 -10.73 0.66
C LYS A 39 1.73 -10.79 1.24
N ALA A 40 2.40 -11.94 1.18
CA ALA A 40 3.76 -12.11 1.68
C ALA A 40 4.74 -11.15 0.98
N ILE A 41 4.59 -10.96 -0.34
CA ILE A 41 5.40 -10.03 -1.12
C ILE A 41 5.03 -8.57 -0.83
N ARG A 42 3.74 -8.23 -0.78
CA ARG A 42 3.27 -6.84 -0.53
C ARG A 42 3.81 -6.27 0.77
N TYR A 43 3.94 -7.11 1.79
CA TYR A 43 4.44 -6.72 3.10
C TYR A 43 5.93 -7.02 3.29
N ASP A 44 6.66 -7.41 2.23
CA ASP A 44 8.08 -7.75 2.25
C ASP A 44 8.47 -8.73 3.38
N LEU A 45 7.67 -9.79 3.55
CA LEU A 45 7.80 -10.72 4.67
C LEU A 45 8.79 -11.86 4.44
N GLN A 46 9.45 -11.91 3.28
CA GLN A 46 10.26 -13.05 2.84
C GLN A 46 11.40 -13.36 3.82
N ASN A 47 11.97 -12.33 4.46
CA ASN A 47 13.11 -12.50 5.36
C ASN A 47 12.72 -12.91 6.79
N TYR A 48 11.44 -12.83 7.17
CA TYR A 48 10.99 -13.24 8.50
C TYR A 48 10.86 -14.76 8.64
N SER A 49 10.62 -15.46 7.53
CA SER A 49 10.56 -16.92 7.46
C SER A 49 11.10 -17.41 6.11
N LYS A 50 12.40 -17.16 5.89
CA LYS A 50 13.03 -17.36 4.58
C LYS A 50 12.88 -18.78 4.06
N GLU A 51 13.11 -19.77 4.91
CA GLU A 51 12.99 -21.19 4.53
C GLU A 51 11.57 -21.51 4.04
N GLN A 52 10.53 -21.04 4.74
CA GLN A 52 9.15 -21.26 4.33
C GLN A 52 8.82 -20.52 3.04
N PHE A 53 9.32 -19.30 2.87
CA PHE A 53 9.14 -18.57 1.62
C PHE A 53 9.79 -19.28 0.42
N ASP A 54 11.02 -19.79 0.59
CA ASP A 54 11.73 -20.54 -0.44
C ASP A 54 10.98 -21.84 -0.80
N ILE A 55 10.47 -22.58 0.19
CA ILE A 55 9.63 -23.78 -0.02
C ILE A 55 8.37 -23.40 -0.80
N ALA A 56 7.71 -22.31 -0.42
CA ALA A 56 6.48 -21.87 -1.06
C ALA A 56 6.70 -21.50 -2.53
N GLU A 57 7.71 -20.68 -2.84
CA GLU A 57 8.03 -20.28 -4.22
C GLU A 57 8.44 -21.48 -5.09
N ALA A 58 9.20 -22.44 -4.56
CA ALA A 58 9.61 -23.64 -5.30
C ALA A 58 8.39 -24.48 -5.70
N ASN A 59 7.50 -24.77 -4.75
CA ASN A 59 6.28 -25.55 -5.01
C ASN A 59 5.30 -24.80 -5.93
N PHE A 60 5.12 -23.50 -5.71
CA PHE A 60 4.25 -22.68 -6.55
C PHE A 60 4.75 -22.64 -7.99
N SER A 61 6.06 -22.47 -8.20
CA SER A 61 6.67 -22.44 -9.53
C SER A 61 6.55 -23.78 -10.26
N GLU A 62 6.80 -24.90 -9.57
CA GLU A 62 6.61 -26.24 -10.15
C GLU A 62 5.15 -26.48 -10.53
N ALA A 63 4.21 -26.07 -9.68
CA ALA A 63 2.78 -26.19 -9.98
C ALA A 63 2.39 -25.40 -11.23
N VAL A 64 2.88 -24.17 -11.39
CA VAL A 64 2.62 -23.33 -12.57
C VAL A 64 3.12 -24.01 -13.84
N ILE A 65 4.31 -24.60 -13.82
CA ILE A 65 4.85 -25.34 -14.97
C ILE A 65 3.92 -26.51 -15.36
N LEU A 66 3.48 -27.30 -14.38
CA LEU A 66 2.58 -28.43 -14.65
C LEU A 66 1.19 -28.00 -15.13
N ILE A 67 0.68 -26.85 -14.66
CA ILE A 67 -0.54 -26.23 -15.15
C ILE A 67 -0.40 -25.84 -16.62
N ASP A 68 0.70 -25.16 -16.98
CA ASP A 68 0.97 -24.72 -18.35
C ASP A 68 1.12 -25.92 -19.31
N GLU A 69 1.65 -27.04 -18.81
CA GLU A 69 1.73 -28.29 -19.53
C GLU A 69 0.43 -29.11 -19.54
N ASN A 70 -0.59 -28.70 -18.77
CA ASN A 70 -1.85 -29.39 -18.54
C ASN A 70 -1.65 -30.86 -18.10
N LYS A 71 -0.75 -31.07 -17.13
CA LYS A 71 -0.34 -32.39 -16.61
C LYS A 71 -0.58 -32.53 -15.10
N GLU A 72 -0.74 -33.78 -14.68
CA GLU A 72 -0.68 -34.23 -13.28
C GLU A 72 -1.53 -33.37 -12.31
N PRO A 73 -2.85 -33.25 -12.52
CA PRO A 73 -3.71 -32.35 -11.73
C PRO A 73 -3.66 -32.60 -10.22
N GLU A 74 -3.52 -33.86 -9.79
CA GLU A 74 -3.37 -34.21 -8.38
C GLU A 74 -2.04 -33.73 -7.79
N LYS A 75 -0.94 -33.82 -8.56
CA LYS A 75 0.36 -33.28 -8.14
C LYS A 75 0.33 -31.76 -8.07
N VAL A 76 -0.30 -31.10 -9.05
CA VAL A 76 -0.50 -29.63 -9.02
C VAL A 76 -1.23 -29.24 -7.73
N LYS A 77 -2.28 -29.96 -7.37
CA LYS A 77 -3.05 -29.69 -6.15
C LYS A 77 -2.20 -29.85 -4.88
N GLU A 78 -1.40 -30.90 -4.81
CA GLU A 78 -0.46 -31.12 -3.69
C GLU A 78 0.56 -29.99 -3.57
N LEU A 79 1.22 -29.63 -4.68
CA LEU A 79 2.21 -28.55 -4.73
C LEU A 79 1.60 -27.20 -4.30
N LEU A 80 0.42 -26.84 -4.81
CA LEU A 80 -0.24 -25.58 -4.45
C LEU A 80 -0.73 -25.57 -3.00
N THR A 81 -1.13 -26.73 -2.46
CA THR A 81 -1.48 -26.87 -1.05
C THR A 81 -0.23 -26.67 -0.17
N THR A 82 0.89 -27.28 -0.54
CA THR A 82 2.18 -27.09 0.14
C THR A 82 2.61 -25.63 0.10
N ALA A 83 2.55 -25.00 -1.07
CA ALA A 83 2.86 -23.57 -1.23
C ALA A 83 1.97 -22.69 -0.35
N SER A 84 0.66 -22.93 -0.36
CA SER A 84 -0.30 -22.18 0.47
C SER A 84 0.03 -22.29 1.96
N ASN A 85 0.30 -23.51 2.45
CA ASN A 85 0.65 -23.73 3.85
C ASN A 85 1.95 -22.99 4.23
N SER A 86 2.97 -23.04 3.37
CA SER A 86 4.23 -22.34 3.63
C SER A 86 4.08 -20.82 3.57
N TYR A 87 3.35 -20.24 2.60
CA TYR A 87 3.05 -18.79 2.62
C TYR A 87 2.24 -18.38 3.85
N GLN A 88 1.30 -19.21 4.30
CA GLN A 88 0.55 -18.94 5.51
C GLN A 88 1.47 -18.91 6.75
N THR A 89 2.46 -19.79 6.83
CA THR A 89 3.49 -19.74 7.88
C THR A 89 4.30 -18.45 7.81
N VAL A 90 4.74 -18.03 6.60
CA VAL A 90 5.43 -16.74 6.40
C VAL A 90 4.59 -15.57 6.93
N LEU A 91 3.29 -15.55 6.64
CA LEU A 91 2.38 -14.50 7.14
C LEU A 91 2.24 -14.55 8.66
N ASN A 92 2.05 -15.75 9.23
CA ASN A 92 1.87 -15.94 10.67
C ASN A 92 3.11 -15.55 11.48
N GLU A 93 4.30 -15.81 10.96
CA GLU A 93 5.57 -15.47 11.61
C GLU A 93 5.99 -14.01 11.34
N GLY A 94 5.76 -13.52 10.11
CA GLY A 94 6.23 -12.21 9.66
C GLY A 94 5.35 -11.04 10.10
N LEU A 95 4.02 -11.15 9.99
CA LEU A 95 3.12 -10.03 10.30
C LEU A 95 3.25 -9.52 11.75
N PRO A 96 3.33 -10.37 12.80
CA PRO A 96 3.49 -9.89 14.17
C PRO A 96 4.79 -9.11 14.37
N GLN A 97 5.90 -9.63 13.85
CA GLN A 97 7.21 -9.01 13.97
C GLN A 97 7.26 -7.68 13.20
N TYR A 98 6.72 -7.65 11.99
CA TYR A 98 6.68 -6.44 11.17
C TYR A 98 5.76 -5.38 11.77
N ALA A 99 4.65 -5.76 12.39
CA ALA A 99 3.76 -4.83 13.09
C ALA A 99 4.48 -4.10 14.25
N GLU A 100 5.31 -4.81 15.03
CA GLU A 100 6.09 -4.17 16.10
C GLU A 100 7.17 -3.23 15.54
N VAL A 101 7.88 -3.62 14.48
CA VAL A 101 8.82 -2.72 13.79
C VAL A 101 8.11 -1.45 13.32
N LEU A 102 6.98 -1.59 12.65
CA LEU A 102 6.21 -0.45 12.15
C LEU A 102 5.66 0.44 13.26
N LYS A 103 5.30 -0.13 14.41
CA LYS A 103 4.86 0.62 15.59
C LYS A 103 5.98 1.51 16.13
N GLU A 104 7.21 1.00 16.23
CA GLU A 104 8.38 1.78 16.65
C GLU A 104 8.69 2.90 15.65
N GLU A 105 8.76 2.57 14.36
CA GLU A 105 9.02 3.55 13.31
C GLU A 105 7.95 4.64 13.26
N THR A 106 6.67 4.25 13.30
CA THR A 106 5.56 5.21 13.25
C THR A 106 5.53 6.08 14.52
N SER A 107 5.94 5.54 15.68
CA SER A 107 6.09 6.33 16.90
C SER A 107 7.13 7.44 16.75
N LEU A 108 8.23 7.18 16.04
CA LEU A 108 9.23 8.20 15.71
C LEU A 108 8.67 9.25 14.75
N ASP A 109 7.98 8.82 13.69
CA ASP A 109 7.35 9.73 12.71
C ASP A 109 6.30 10.66 13.36
N ARG A 110 5.59 10.16 14.38
CA ARG A 110 4.69 10.95 15.23
C ARG A 110 5.42 12.05 15.98
N VAL A 111 6.55 11.73 16.61
CA VAL A 111 7.37 12.70 17.34
C VAL A 111 7.86 13.79 16.38
N TYR A 112 8.48 13.42 15.26
CA TYR A 112 9.04 14.38 14.31
C TYR A 112 7.98 15.31 13.72
N SER A 113 6.83 14.77 13.29
CA SER A 113 5.74 15.59 12.74
C SER A 113 5.13 16.52 13.81
N LYS A 114 5.02 16.07 15.06
CA LYS A 114 4.54 16.91 16.16
C LYS A 114 5.51 18.02 16.54
N GLU A 115 6.81 17.75 16.59
CA GLU A 115 7.85 18.71 16.96
C GLU A 115 7.88 19.92 16.01
N ILE A 116 7.71 19.67 14.71
CA ILE A 116 7.63 20.75 13.72
C ILE A 116 6.24 21.40 13.64
N LYS A 117 5.33 21.04 14.55
CA LYS A 117 3.96 21.55 14.65
C LYS A 117 3.11 21.27 13.41
N ALA A 118 3.30 20.12 12.76
CA ALA A 118 2.52 19.74 11.59
C ALA A 118 1.00 19.73 11.86
N TYR A 119 0.58 19.40 13.09
CA TYR A 119 -0.80 19.48 13.55
C TYR A 119 -1.45 20.88 13.44
N ARG A 120 -0.66 21.95 13.24
CA ARG A 120 -1.15 23.32 13.03
C ARG A 120 -1.14 23.73 11.56
N VAL A 121 -0.29 23.12 10.75
CA VAL A 121 0.03 23.57 9.39
C VAL A 121 -0.62 22.67 8.35
N ASP A 122 -0.52 21.35 8.53
CA ASP A 122 -1.14 20.32 7.69
C ASP A 122 -1.99 19.41 8.58
N LYS A 123 -3.04 20.03 9.16
CA LYS A 123 -3.90 19.43 10.18
C LYS A 123 -4.55 18.14 9.70
N ASP A 124 -5.10 18.13 8.49
CA ASP A 124 -5.87 17.00 7.97
C ASP A 124 -5.00 15.75 7.84
N ASN A 125 -3.82 15.86 7.22
CA ASN A 125 -2.90 14.72 7.12
C ASN A 125 -2.43 14.28 8.51
N TYR A 126 -2.15 15.21 9.42
CA TYR A 126 -1.75 14.86 10.79
C TYR A 126 -2.85 14.09 11.54
N GLU A 127 -4.11 14.54 11.47
CA GLU A 127 -5.23 13.87 12.15
C GLU A 127 -5.56 12.52 11.52
N PHE A 128 -5.49 12.39 10.19
CA PHE A 128 -5.61 11.09 9.52
C PHE A 128 -4.50 10.12 9.93
N ALA A 129 -3.28 10.62 10.12
CA ALA A 129 -2.16 9.81 10.57
C ALA A 129 -2.39 9.28 12.00
N GLU A 130 -2.79 10.15 12.93
CA GLU A 130 -3.09 9.78 14.32
C GLU A 130 -4.26 8.79 14.41
N LEU A 131 -5.31 8.96 13.61
CA LEU A 131 -6.43 8.02 13.55
C LEU A 131 -5.97 6.62 13.09
N ASN A 132 -5.15 6.56 12.04
CA ASN A 132 -4.59 5.27 11.58
C ASN A 132 -3.67 4.64 12.63
N TYR A 133 -2.88 5.44 13.35
CA TYR A 133 -2.04 4.93 14.43
C TYR A 133 -2.86 4.31 15.57
N ILE A 134 -3.95 4.97 15.98
CA ILE A 134 -4.87 4.43 16.99
C ILE A 134 -5.53 3.13 16.51
N ASN A 135 -6.00 3.10 15.26
CA ASN A 135 -6.59 1.89 14.68
C ASN A 135 -5.57 0.74 14.59
N ALA A 136 -4.30 1.05 14.27
CA ALA A 136 -3.23 0.08 14.25
C ALA A 136 -2.97 -0.53 15.62
N LEU A 137 -2.92 0.28 16.67
CA LEU A 137 -2.78 -0.20 18.05
C LEU A 137 -3.97 -1.06 18.49
N SER A 138 -5.19 -0.67 18.08
CA SER A 138 -6.39 -1.47 18.35
C SER A 138 -6.30 -2.84 17.67
N ALA A 139 -5.98 -2.88 16.38
CA ALA A 139 -5.84 -4.12 15.62
C ALA A 139 -4.74 -5.02 16.20
N LEU A 140 -3.59 -4.44 16.55
CA LEU A 140 -2.48 -5.13 17.19
C LEU A 140 -2.91 -5.77 18.53
N SER A 141 -3.67 -5.04 19.35
CA SER A 141 -4.16 -5.55 20.64
C SER A 141 -5.14 -6.73 20.52
N THR A 142 -5.78 -6.89 19.36
CA THR A 142 -6.68 -7.99 19.05
C THR A 142 -6.04 -9.06 18.16
N ASN A 143 -4.71 -9.03 17.99
CA ASN A 143 -3.93 -9.92 17.12
C ASN A 143 -4.35 -9.89 15.64
N ASP A 144 -5.01 -8.81 15.20
CA ASP A 144 -5.23 -8.54 13.78
C ASP A 144 -3.97 -7.89 13.20
N TYR A 145 -2.95 -8.72 12.96
CA TYR A 145 -1.64 -8.22 12.54
C TYR A 145 -1.64 -7.65 11.12
N GLU A 146 -2.45 -8.21 10.20
CA GLU A 146 -2.60 -7.66 8.85
C GLU A 146 -3.25 -6.26 8.89
N GLY A 147 -4.32 -6.11 9.69
CA GLY A 147 -4.96 -4.83 9.94
C GLY A 147 -4.01 -3.83 10.61
N ALA A 148 -3.23 -4.28 11.59
CA ALA A 148 -2.23 -3.45 12.27
C ALA A 148 -1.15 -2.94 11.31
N VAL A 149 -0.52 -3.83 10.52
CA VAL A 149 0.50 -3.46 9.52
C VAL A 149 -0.07 -2.46 8.51
N SER A 150 -1.27 -2.73 7.98
CA SER A 150 -1.94 -1.84 7.03
C SER A 150 -2.18 -0.44 7.62
N CYS A 151 -2.66 -0.36 8.86
CA CYS A 151 -2.91 0.90 9.53
C CYS A 151 -1.61 1.66 9.88
N PHE A 152 -0.56 0.97 10.35
CA PHE A 152 0.73 1.61 10.61
C PHE A 152 1.35 2.17 9.34
N LEU A 153 1.33 1.45 8.22
CA LEU A 153 1.84 1.95 6.94
C LEU A 153 1.11 3.22 6.49
N ASN A 154 -0.21 3.28 6.69
CA ASN A 154 -0.98 4.48 6.40
C ASN A 154 -0.64 5.63 7.37
N ALA A 155 -0.51 5.36 8.67
CA ALA A 155 -0.09 6.35 9.65
C ALA A 155 1.28 6.94 9.29
N LYS A 156 2.26 6.09 8.97
CA LYS A 156 3.60 6.46 8.49
C LYS A 156 3.52 7.39 7.28
N LYS A 157 2.76 6.99 6.26
CA LYS A 157 2.54 7.77 5.02
C LYS A 157 1.97 9.15 5.31
N TYR A 158 0.98 9.27 6.20
CA TYR A 158 0.34 10.56 6.48
C TYR A 158 1.17 11.45 7.41
N HIS A 159 1.89 10.90 8.41
CA HIS A 159 2.86 11.67 9.19
C HIS A 159 3.98 12.21 8.30
N HIS A 160 4.48 11.40 7.38
CA HIS A 160 5.51 11.80 6.43
C HIS A 160 5.02 12.95 5.53
N LYS A 161 3.79 12.86 4.99
CA LYS A 161 3.17 13.96 4.23
C LYS A 161 3.03 15.24 5.05
N ALA A 162 2.45 15.13 6.25
CA ALA A 162 2.24 16.29 7.13
C ALA A 162 3.58 16.95 7.49
N TYR A 163 4.63 16.14 7.71
CA TYR A 163 5.97 16.62 7.99
C TYR A 163 6.53 17.46 6.83
N PHE A 164 6.56 16.90 5.61
CA PHE A 164 7.17 17.58 4.46
C PHE A 164 6.36 18.80 3.99
N THR A 165 5.02 18.73 4.01
CA THR A 165 4.18 19.91 3.72
C THR A 165 4.50 21.06 4.69
N THR A 166 4.65 20.75 5.97
CA THR A 166 4.93 21.74 7.01
C THR A 166 6.31 22.36 6.81
N LYS A 167 7.32 21.54 6.51
CA LYS A 167 8.69 22.01 6.24
C LYS A 167 8.73 22.94 5.03
N ILE A 168 8.08 22.56 3.92
CA ILE A 168 8.02 23.39 2.71
C ILE A 168 7.39 24.75 3.01
N ARG A 169 6.24 24.79 3.72
CA ARG A 169 5.57 26.04 4.09
C ARG A 169 6.42 26.92 5.01
N TYR A 170 7.20 26.31 5.90
CA TYR A 170 8.14 27.04 6.74
C TYR A 170 9.26 27.69 5.90
N ASP A 171 9.88 26.93 5.00
CA ASP A 171 10.95 27.41 4.13
C ASP A 171 10.46 28.55 3.22
N GLU A 172 9.26 28.42 2.65
CA GLU A 172 8.60 29.47 1.87
C GLU A 172 8.32 30.73 2.69
N SER A 173 7.85 30.56 3.94
CA SER A 173 7.61 31.69 4.85
C SER A 173 8.90 32.44 5.19
N VAL A 174 9.98 31.72 5.50
CA VAL A 174 11.29 32.33 5.78
C VAL A 174 11.80 33.11 4.57
N LYS A 175 11.67 32.56 3.37
CA LYS A 175 12.02 33.26 2.13
C LYS A 175 11.21 34.54 1.95
N GLY A 176 9.89 34.48 2.12
CA GLY A 176 9.01 35.64 2.00
C GLY A 176 9.31 36.74 3.02
N ILE A 177 9.63 36.38 4.27
CA ILE A 177 10.03 37.34 5.32
C ILE A 177 11.34 38.03 4.95
N LYS A 178 12.31 37.30 4.42
CA LYS A 178 13.59 37.86 3.99
C LYS A 178 13.38 38.87 2.84
N GLU A 179 12.63 38.48 1.83
CA GLU A 179 12.31 39.35 0.68
C GLU A 179 11.55 40.62 1.12
N ALA A 180 10.58 40.47 2.04
CA ALA A 180 9.86 41.62 2.60
C ALA A 180 10.80 42.55 3.38
N SER A 181 11.69 42.00 4.20
CA SER A 181 12.67 42.76 4.97
C SER A 181 13.66 43.51 4.09
N GLU A 182 14.07 42.93 2.97
CA GLU A 182 14.93 43.59 1.97
C GLU A 182 14.21 44.73 1.26
N LYS A 183 12.94 44.55 0.89
CA LYS A 183 12.12 45.62 0.28
C LYS A 183 11.89 46.79 1.23
N ILE A 184 11.61 46.52 2.51
CA ILE A 184 11.45 47.56 3.54
C ILE A 184 12.72 48.42 3.61
N LYS A 185 13.91 47.80 3.65
CA LYS A 185 15.18 48.53 3.67
C LYS A 185 15.39 49.40 2.43
N GLN A 186 15.05 48.90 1.25
CA GLN A 186 15.16 49.67 0.01
C GLN A 186 14.24 50.90 0.02
N VAL A 187 13.00 50.74 0.51
CA VAL A 187 12.06 51.87 0.67
C VAL A 187 12.61 52.90 1.65
N ASP A 188 13.09 52.47 2.82
CA ASP A 188 13.67 53.36 3.82
C ASP A 188 14.91 54.13 3.29
N GLU A 189 15.73 53.49 2.46
CA GLU A 189 16.88 54.12 1.81
C GLU A 189 16.44 55.15 0.77
N LEU A 190 15.44 54.82 -0.06
CA LEU A 190 14.88 55.75 -1.04
C LEU A 190 14.32 56.99 -0.37
N GLU A 191 13.52 56.84 0.70
CA GLU A 191 12.94 57.96 1.45
C GLU A 191 14.03 58.88 2.03
N LYS A 192 15.11 58.31 2.57
CA LYS A 192 16.26 59.08 3.08
C LYS A 192 17.01 59.83 1.98
N THR A 193 17.10 59.25 0.79
CA THR A 193 17.75 59.91 -0.36
C THR A 193 16.85 60.96 -1.01
N SER A 194 15.53 60.81 -0.99
CA SER A 194 14.57 61.80 -1.54
C SER A 194 14.29 62.99 -0.62
N ALA A 195 14.61 62.88 0.67
CA ALA A 195 14.46 63.96 1.65
C ALA A 195 15.69 64.90 1.73
N LYS A 196 16.68 64.72 0.87
CA LYS A 196 17.84 65.60 0.68
C LYS A 196 17.71 66.40 -0.62
#